data_AF-A0A522KYD8-F1
#
_entry.id   AF-A0A522KYD8-F1
#
_cell.length_a   1.000
_cell.length_b   1.000
_cell.length_c   1.000
_cell.angle_alpha   90.00
_cell.angle_beta   90.00
_cell.angle_gamma   90.00
#
_symmetry.space_group_name_H-M   'P 1'
#
loop_
_entity.id
_entity.type
_entity.pdbx_description
1 polymer ?
#
loop_
_entity_poly.entity_id
_entity_poly.type
_entity_poly.pdbx_seq_one_letter_code
_entity_poly.pdbx_strand_id
1 'polypeptide(L)'
;MSRLEGLWHGPAGVVPELHGFPPRRRRVLWREAVSRSARPARILAQFAIRALAALVLGWLGHMLWPAVSILWGVLIGLMVGGVISDLAITRPAARRWLREHAHELNRYATS
;
A
#
# COMPACT_ATOMS: atom_id res chain seq x y z
N MET A 1 -22.62 -1.05 -21.70
CA MET A 1 -21.39 -0.35 -21.28
C MET A 1 -21.27 -0.39 -19.74
N SER A 2 -21.05 -1.58 -19.17
CA SER A 2 -21.22 -1.86 -17.73
C SER A 2 -20.07 -2.68 -17.14
N ARG A 3 -18.82 -2.38 -17.53
CA ARG A 3 -17.66 -3.21 -17.15
C ARG A 3 -16.38 -2.42 -16.87
N LEU A 4 -16.49 -1.15 -16.46
CA LEU A 4 -15.31 -0.33 -16.12
C LEU A 4 -15.37 0.36 -14.76
N GLU A 5 -16.49 0.33 -14.03
CA GLU A 5 -16.56 0.90 -12.67
C GLU A 5 -15.96 -0.01 -11.58
N GLY A 6 -15.65 -1.26 -11.92
CA GLY A 6 -15.00 -2.21 -10.99
C GLY A 6 -13.50 -1.98 -10.80
N LEU A 7 -12.86 -1.11 -11.59
CA LEU A 7 -11.39 -0.94 -11.59
C LEU A 7 -10.88 0.16 -10.64
N TRP A 8 -11.76 1.01 -10.10
CA TRP A 8 -11.41 1.94 -9.02
C TRP A 8 -11.61 1.35 -7.61
N HIS A 9 -12.23 0.17 -7.52
CA HIS A 9 -12.14 -0.71 -6.35
C HIS A 9 -10.91 -1.61 -6.46
N GLY A 10 -9.72 -1.00 -6.59
CA GLY A 10 -8.46 -1.68 -6.33
C GLY A 10 -8.49 -2.40 -4.97
N PRO A 11 -7.60 -3.38 -4.72
CA PRO A 11 -7.76 -4.51 -3.78
C PRO A 11 -7.71 -4.12 -2.29
N ALA A 12 -8.60 -3.22 -1.88
CA ALA A 12 -8.97 -2.81 -0.53
C ALA A 12 -10.34 -3.39 -0.13
N GLY A 13 -10.86 -4.33 -0.94
CA GLY A 13 -12.24 -4.80 -0.92
C GLY A 13 -12.59 -5.84 0.13
N VAL A 14 -11.63 -6.63 0.63
CA VAL A 14 -11.88 -7.59 1.70
C VAL A 14 -10.70 -7.58 2.67
N VAL A 15 -10.74 -6.66 3.62
CA VAL A 15 -10.04 -6.85 4.89
C VAL A 15 -11.06 -7.63 5.73
N PRO A 16 -10.98 -8.97 5.81
CA PRO A 16 -11.98 -9.76 6.54
C PRO A 16 -12.18 -9.25 7.97
N GLU A 17 -11.14 -8.67 8.56
CA GLU A 17 -11.14 -8.06 9.89
C GLU A 17 -12.05 -6.81 10.02
N LEU A 18 -12.48 -6.20 8.90
CA LEU A 18 -13.31 -4.98 8.87
C LEU A 18 -14.65 -5.18 8.15
N HIS A 19 -15.02 -6.41 7.79
CA HIS A 19 -16.19 -6.71 6.96
C HIS A 19 -17.53 -6.33 7.63
N GLY A 20 -17.56 -6.27 8.97
CA GLY A 20 -18.76 -5.90 9.75
C GLY A 20 -18.97 -4.40 10.00
N PHE A 21 -18.06 -3.51 9.55
CA PHE A 21 -18.12 -2.08 9.86
C PHE A 21 -18.63 -1.23 8.68
N PRO A 22 -19.37 -0.12 8.93
CA PRO A 22 -19.80 0.81 7.89
C PRO A 22 -18.61 1.38 7.08
N PRO A 23 -18.80 1.71 5.78
CA PRO A 23 -17.71 2.11 4.89
C PRO A 23 -16.97 3.38 5.35
N ARG A 24 -17.65 4.29 6.06
CA ARG A 24 -17.00 5.47 6.67
C ARG A 24 -16.08 5.09 7.83
N ARG A 25 -16.55 4.24 8.75
CA ARG A 25 -15.73 3.75 9.89
C ARG A 25 -14.56 2.88 9.42
N ARG A 26 -14.75 2.05 8.39
CA ARG A 26 -13.68 1.24 7.79
C ARG A 26 -12.48 2.08 7.36
N ARG A 27 -12.72 3.24 6.73
CA ARG A 27 -11.65 4.16 6.31
C ARG A 27 -10.93 4.82 7.48
N VAL A 28 -11.66 5.19 8.54
CA VAL A 28 -11.07 5.79 9.74
C VAL A 28 -10.19 4.79 10.46
N LEU A 29 -10.70 3.58 10.71
CA LEU A 29 -9.95 2.50 11.36
C LEU A 29 -8.74 2.06 10.54
N TRP A 30 -8.86 2.02 9.22
CA TRP A 30 -7.73 1.75 8.34
C TRP A 30 -6.65 2.84 8.41
N ARG A 31 -7.05 4.12 8.41
CA ARG A 31 -6.11 5.24 8.56
C ARG A 31 -5.39 5.19 9.90
N GLU A 32 -6.11 4.89 10.98
CA GLU A 32 -5.52 4.77 12.32
C GLU A 32 -4.58 3.56 12.40
N ALA A 33 -4.96 2.43 11.81
CA ALA A 33 -4.08 1.26 11.73
C ALA A 33 -2.79 1.56 10.96
N VAL A 34 -2.87 2.31 9.86
CA VAL A 34 -1.69 2.72 9.08
C VAL A 34 -0.83 3.73 9.85
N SER A 35 -1.43 4.74 10.48
CA SER A 35 -0.68 5.77 11.24
C SER A 35 0.04 5.15 12.44
N ARG A 36 -0.64 4.27 13.20
CA ARG A 36 -0.07 3.60 14.37
C ARG A 36 0.95 2.52 14.01
N SER A 37 0.81 1.91 12.84
CA SER A 37 1.75 0.89 12.36
C SER A 37 2.96 1.47 11.60
N ALA A 38 3.00 2.79 11.37
CA ALA A 38 4.10 3.52 10.74
C ALA A 38 5.29 3.67 11.70
N ARG A 39 6.08 2.60 11.85
CA ARG A 39 7.38 2.65 12.53
C ARG A 39 8.43 3.27 11.60
N PRO A 40 9.40 4.07 12.10
CA PRO A 40 10.46 4.68 11.30
C PRO A 40 11.22 3.67 10.41
N ALA A 41 11.51 2.48 10.95
CA ALA A 41 12.14 1.40 10.20
C ALA A 41 11.32 0.92 9.00
N ARG A 42 9.98 0.93 9.09
CA ARG A 42 9.09 0.57 7.99
C ARG A 42 9.03 1.65 6.94
N ILE A 43 9.02 2.92 7.35
CA ILE A 43 9.11 4.06 6.44
C ILE A 43 10.42 3.97 5.63
N LEU A 44 11.55 3.72 6.32
CA LEU A 44 12.84 3.53 5.67
C LEU A 44 12.83 2.33 4.71
N ALA A 45 12.23 1.20 5.11
CA ALA A 45 12.10 0.04 4.24
C ALA A 45 11.25 0.33 2.98
N GLN A 46 10.18 1.14 3.10
CA GLN A 46 9.41 1.56 1.92
C GLN A 46 10.24 2.43 0.97
N PHE A 47 11.06 3.35 1.50
CA PHE A 47 11.98 4.14 0.69
C PHE A 47 13.05 3.26 0.03
N ALA A 48 13.62 2.30 0.75
CA ALA A 48 14.61 1.37 0.22
C ALA A 48 14.04 0.54 -0.95
N ILE A 49 12.82 0.02 -0.81
CA ILE A 49 12.14 -0.73 -1.89
C ILE A 49 11.91 0.16 -3.12
N ARG A 50 11.43 1.39 -2.92
CA ARG A 50 11.19 2.35 -4.02
C ARG A 50 12.49 2.73 -4.74
N ALA A 51 13.54 3.03 -3.98
CA ALA A 51 14.84 3.37 -4.52
C ALA A 51 15.44 2.20 -5.30
N LEU A 52 15.37 0.98 -4.75
CA LEU A 52 15.85 -0.22 -5.42
C LEU A 52 15.09 -0.50 -6.72
N ALA A 53 13.76 -0.41 -6.70
CA ALA A 53 12.94 -0.60 -7.89
C ALA A 53 13.24 0.45 -8.97
N ALA A 54 13.40 1.72 -8.59
CA ALA A 54 13.77 2.81 -9.48
C ALA A 54 15.15 2.59 -10.12
N LEU A 55 16.15 2.18 -9.34
CA LEU A 55 17.49 1.89 -9.83
C LEU A 55 17.50 0.70 -10.80
N VAL A 56 16.83 -0.40 -10.44
CA VAL A 56 16.76 -1.59 -11.28
C VAL A 56 16.05 -1.31 -12.60
N LEU A 57 14.87 -0.68 -12.57
CA LEU A 57 14.10 -0.40 -13.79
C LEU A 57 14.72 0.71 -14.64
N GLY A 58 15.36 1.71 -14.03
CA GLY A 58 16.15 2.71 -14.73
C GLY A 58 17.33 2.07 -15.47
N TRP A 59 18.08 1.21 -14.79
CA TRP A 59 19.22 0.51 -15.38
C TRP A 59 18.79 -0.49 -16.47
N LEU A 60 17.76 -1.28 -16.22
CA LEU A 60 17.24 -2.25 -17.19
C LEU A 60 16.68 -1.55 -18.43
N GLY A 61 15.96 -0.45 -18.25
CA GLY A 61 15.43 0.36 -19.35
C GLY A 61 16.54 0.91 -20.24
N HIS A 62 17.64 1.38 -19.63
CA HIS A 62 18.81 1.86 -20.38
C HIS A 62 19.51 0.74 -21.16
N MET A 63 19.66 -0.45 -20.58
CA MET A 63 20.32 -1.59 -21.22
C MET A 63 19.49 -2.16 -22.38
N LEU A 64 18.17 -2.25 -22.21
CA LEU A 64 17.27 -2.84 -23.22
C LEU A 64 16.96 -1.88 -24.36
N TRP A 65 16.90 -0.57 -24.06
CA TRP A 65 16.62 0.44 -25.07
C TRP A 65 17.39 1.72 -24.74
N PRO A 66 18.66 1.85 -25.19
CA PRO A 66 19.51 2.99 -24.85
C PRO A 66 18.95 4.35 -25.29
N ALA A 67 18.12 4.35 -26.34
CA ALA A 67 17.42 5.54 -26.83
C ALA A 67 16.22 5.96 -25.95
N VAL A 68 15.76 5.12 -25.02
CA VAL A 68 14.76 5.49 -24.01
C VAL A 68 15.47 6.21 -22.88
N SER A 69 14.95 7.39 -22.53
CA SER A 69 15.46 8.16 -21.39
C SER A 69 15.35 7.34 -20.10
N ILE A 70 16.47 7.27 -19.36
CA ILE A 70 16.57 6.65 -18.02
C ILE A 70 15.45 7.14 -17.10
N LEU A 71 15.01 8.39 -17.28
CA LEU A 71 13.89 8.99 -16.54
C LEU A 71 12.63 8.12 -16.56
N TRP A 72 12.25 7.55 -17.71
CA TRP A 72 11.04 6.73 -17.80
C TRP A 72 11.18 5.43 -17.00
N GLY A 73 12.33 4.78 -17.05
CA GLY A 73 12.61 3.58 -16.25
C GLY A 73 12.58 3.86 -14.75
N VAL A 74 13.14 5.00 -14.33
CA VAL A 74 13.10 5.47 -12.93
C VAL A 74 11.66 5.73 -12.48
N LEU A 75 10.86 6.44 -13.28
CA LEU A 75 9.46 6.74 -12.94
C LEU A 75 8.61 5.47 -12.81
N ILE A 76 8.78 4.52 -13.73
CA ILE A 76 8.12 3.21 -13.66
C ILE A 76 8.57 2.46 -12.40
N GLY A 77 9.86 2.47 -12.08
CA GLY A 77 10.37 1.84 -10.88
C GLY A 77 9.88 2.47 -9.58
N LEU A 78 9.70 3.79 -9.53
CA LEU A 78 9.06 4.45 -8.38
C LEU A 78 7.60 4.03 -8.22
N MET A 79 6.84 3.94 -9.32
CA MET A 79 5.45 3.47 -9.30
C MET A 79 5.35 2.01 -8.81
N VAL A 80 6.14 1.13 -9.43
CA VAL A 80 6.17 -0.31 -9.08
C VAL A 80 6.65 -0.52 -7.65
N GLY A 81 7.74 0.15 -7.24
CA GLY A 81 8.22 0.12 -5.86
C GLY A 81 7.21 0.67 -4.86
N GLY A 82 6.39 1.64 -5.26
CA GLY A 82 5.27 2.15 -4.48
C GLY A 82 4.22 1.08 -4.20
N VAL A 83 3.82 0.33 -5.24
CA VAL A 83 2.86 -0.77 -5.11
C VAL A 83 3.45 -1.92 -4.28
N ILE A 84 4.69 -2.31 -4.53
CA ILE A 84 5.36 -3.39 -3.80
C ILE A 84 5.48 -3.04 -2.31
N SER A 85 5.92 -1.82 -2.00
CA SER A 85 6.07 -1.37 -0.61
C SER A 85 4.73 -1.29 0.14
N ASP A 86 3.64 -0.90 -0.54
CA ASP A 86 2.29 -0.92 0.05
C ASP A 86 1.84 -2.35 0.37
N LEU A 87 2.01 -3.27 -0.58
CA LEU A 87 1.60 -4.67 -0.43
C LEU A 87 2.46 -5.43 0.59
N ALA A 88 3.77 -5.20 0.60
CA ALA A 88 4.72 -5.95 1.43
C ALA A 88 4.85 -5.40 2.85
N ILE A 89 4.63 -4.10 3.06
CA ILE A 89 4.87 -3.45 4.35
C ILE A 89 3.58 -2.88 4.94
N THR A 90 2.94 -1.93 4.25
CA THR A 90 1.82 -1.16 4.82
C THR A 90 0.63 -2.04 5.16
N ARG A 91 0.17 -2.86 4.21
CA ARG A 91 -1.00 -3.73 4.39
C ARG A 91 -0.82 -4.79 5.47
N PRO A 92 0.26 -5.59 5.50
CA PRO A 92 0.44 -6.61 6.53
C PRO A 92 0.72 -5.99 7.91
N ALA A 93 1.30 -4.79 7.98
CA ALA A 93 1.47 -4.04 9.22
C ALA A 93 0.13 -3.57 9.78
N ALA A 94 -0.69 -2.93 8.95
CA ALA A 94 -2.02 -2.45 9.33
C ALA A 94 -2.94 -3.62 9.72
N ARG A 95 -2.92 -4.73 8.98
CA ARG A 95 -3.69 -5.95 9.32
C ARG A 95 -3.26 -6.58 10.65
N ARG A 96 -1.96 -6.59 10.96
CA ARG A 96 -1.47 -7.07 12.27
C ARG A 96 -1.99 -6.21 13.41
N TRP A 97 -1.89 -4.89 13.27
CA TRP A 97 -2.42 -3.96 14.27
C TRP A 97 -3.93 -4.14 14.48
N LEU A 98 -4.70 -4.27 13.39
CA LEU A 98 -6.15 -4.51 13.43
C LEU A 98 -6.50 -5.84 14.13
N ARG A 99 -5.71 -6.89 13.94
CA ARG A 99 -5.92 -8.18 14.62
C ARG A 99 -5.60 -8.10 16.11
N GLU A 100 -4.51 -7.44 16.47
CA GLU A 100 -4.10 -7.25 17.86
C GLU A 100 -5.11 -6.40 18.64
N HIS A 101 -5.71 -5.38 18.00
CA HIS A 101 -6.63 -4.44 18.65
C HIS A 101 -8.10 -4.70 18.28
N ALA A 102 -8.41 -5.87 17.70
CA ALA A 102 -9.76 -6.26 17.28
C ALA A 102 -10.77 -6.23 18.44
N HIS A 103 -10.32 -6.49 19.66
CA HIS A 103 -11.16 -6.47 20.85
C HIS A 103 -11.42 -5.05 21.37
N GLU A 104 -10.50 -4.11 21.14
CA GLU A 104 -10.66 -2.69 21.47
C GLU A 104 -11.49 -1.94 20.43
N LEU A 105 -11.50 -2.42 19.18
CA LEU A 105 -12.34 -1.92 18.09
C LEU A 105 -13.83 -1.88 18.44
N ASN A 106 -14.32 -2.81 19.27
CA ASN A 106 -15.71 -2.81 19.74
C ASN A 106 -15.99 -1.65 20.71
N ARG A 107 -14.99 -1.21 21.48
CA ARG A 107 -15.07 -0.06 22.39
C ARG A 107 -15.20 1.27 21.63
N TYR A 108 -14.52 1.38 20.49
CA TYR A 108 -14.65 2.50 19.55
C TYR A 108 -15.89 2.42 18.66
N ALA A 109 -16.62 1.30 18.67
CA ALA A 109 -17.84 1.12 17.90
C ALA A 109 -19.09 1.70 18.60
N THR A 110 -19.05 1.85 19.92
CA THR A 110 -20.17 2.34 20.74
C THR A 110 -20.12 3.82 21.11
N SER A 111 -19.04 4.54 20.77
CA SER A 111 -18.98 6.02 20.79
C SER A 111 -19.33 6.60 19.43
#